data_AF-A0A8B4GZ14-F1
#
_entry.id   AF-A0A8B4GZ14-F1
#
_cell.length_a   1.000
_cell.length_b   1.000
_cell.length_c   1.000
_cell.angle_alpha   90.00
_cell.angle_beta   90.00
_cell.angle_gamma   90.00
#
_symmetry.space_group_name_H-M   'P 1'
#
loop_
_entity.id
_entity.type
_entity.pdbx_description
1 polymer ?
#
loop_
_entity_poly.entity_id
_entity_poly.type
_entity_poly.pdbx_seq_one_letter_code
_entity_poly.pdbx_strand_id
1 'polypeptide(L)'
;MGSVSTSSLIVDGFIILVVGFAIYAGWRQGAFASVLSTIGVIAGLVCGAAFAPFVMQLTNSVAIRFLLALGIIILLVAIGSLVGGSLGSSLRERIQLRSSLIIDSVIGAVFQALAMLIATWLVAIPLVAGLPGSAANGIRNSFILGRVDAVAPSMLANLPSRVSAMLSDTGLPPLISPFSTSKNVAVDAPAIAVEDVALVERVRPSVIHVVGESQACGRRLMGSGFVADK
;
A
#
# COMPACT_ATOMS: atom_id res chain seq x y z
N MET A 1 -18.37 14.86 11.15
CA MET A 1 -17.29 14.10 11.81
C MET A 1 -17.51 12.63 11.51
N GLY A 2 -16.61 11.99 10.75
CA GLY A 2 -16.76 10.60 10.31
C GLY A 2 -16.63 9.64 11.50
N SER A 3 -17.49 8.62 11.53
CA SER A 3 -17.46 7.55 12.53
C SER A 3 -16.09 6.87 12.50
N VAL A 4 -15.30 7.08 13.53
CA VAL A 4 -14.03 6.39 13.74
C VAL A 4 -14.35 4.93 14.09
N SER A 5 -13.99 3.98 13.22
CA SER A 5 -14.17 2.56 13.49
C SER A 5 -13.08 2.07 14.45
N THR A 6 -13.40 1.22 15.43
CA THR A 6 -12.42 0.67 16.38
C THR A 6 -11.19 0.07 15.68
N SER A 7 -11.38 -0.54 14.50
CA SER A 7 -10.30 -1.08 13.67
C SER A 7 -9.34 -0.03 13.13
N SER A 8 -9.80 1.19 12.81
CA SER A 8 -8.89 2.25 12.33
C SER A 8 -8.07 2.84 13.47
N LEU A 9 -8.62 2.91 14.69
CA LEU A 9 -7.87 3.33 15.89
C LEU A 9 -6.72 2.37 16.22
N ILE A 10 -6.94 1.07 16.06
CA ILE A 10 -5.89 0.06 16.29
C ILE A 10 -4.74 0.26 15.29
N VAL A 11 -5.07 0.49 14.01
CA VAL A 11 -4.08 0.75 12.97
C VAL A 11 -3.32 2.05 13.24
N ASP A 12 -4.03 3.14 13.53
CA ASP A 12 -3.40 4.43 13.83
C ASP A 12 -2.53 4.35 15.10
N GLY A 13 -2.96 3.63 16.14
CA GLY A 13 -2.16 3.39 17.34
C GLY A 13 -0.89 2.60 17.08
N PHE A 14 -0.95 1.57 16.22
CA PHE A 14 0.24 0.83 15.79
C PHE A 14 1.21 1.72 15.01
N ILE A 15 0.70 2.55 14.09
CA ILE A 15 1.52 3.49 13.33
C ILE A 15 2.21 4.47 14.27
N ILE A 16 1.50 5.04 15.25
CA ILE A 16 2.07 5.95 16.25
C ILE A 16 3.19 5.27 17.04
N LEU A 17 3.01 4.02 17.45
CA LEU A 17 4.01 3.26 18.20
C LEU A 17 5.28 3.06 17.36
N VAL A 18 5.12 2.63 16.11
CA VAL A 18 6.24 2.34 15.21
C VAL A 18 6.97 3.62 14.79
N VAL A 19 6.24 4.69 14.50
CA VAL A 19 6.82 6.01 14.22
C VAL A 19 7.51 6.59 15.47
N GLY A 20 6.94 6.41 16.65
CA GLY A 20 7.58 6.80 17.92
C GLY A 20 8.91 6.07 18.14
N PHE A 21 8.96 4.77 17.83
CA PHE A 21 10.22 4.01 17.87
C PHE A 21 11.23 4.52 16.84
N ALA A 22 10.79 4.86 15.63
CA ALA A 22 11.64 5.45 14.60
C ALA A 22 12.19 6.83 15.01
N ILE A 23 11.36 7.69 15.61
CA ILE A 23 11.78 8.98 16.18
C ILE A 23 12.85 8.77 17.26
N TYR A 24 12.62 7.83 18.18
CA TYR A 24 13.57 7.51 19.24
C TYR A 24 14.91 6.97 18.69
N ALA A 25 14.84 6.09 17.68
CA ALA A 25 16.02 5.58 16.99
C ALA A 25 16.78 6.70 16.25
N GLY A 26 16.09 7.58 15.52
CA GLY A 26 16.68 8.70 14.79
C GLY A 26 17.31 9.76 15.71
N TRP A 27 16.67 10.03 16.85
CA TRP A 27 17.25 10.90 17.88
C TRP A 27 18.59 10.35 18.36
N ARG A 28 18.70 9.03 18.59
CA ARG A 28 19.94 8.38 19.03
C ARG A 28 21.02 8.29 17.95
N GLN A 29 20.65 8.15 16.69
CA GLN A 29 21.58 7.92 15.58
C GLN A 29 22.16 9.22 14.96
N GLY A 30 21.48 10.37 15.09
CA GLY A 30 21.90 11.65 14.53
C GLY A 30 21.56 11.82 13.04
N ALA A 31 21.64 13.04 12.48
CA ALA A 31 21.04 13.36 11.18
C ALA A 31 21.63 12.55 10.02
N PHE A 32 22.96 12.42 9.95
CA PHE A 32 23.62 11.73 8.83
C PHE A 32 23.26 10.24 8.74
N ALA A 33 23.21 9.55 9.88
CA ALA A 33 22.76 8.16 9.95
C ALA A 33 21.30 8.03 9.50
N SER A 34 20.43 8.96 9.93
CA SER A 34 19.02 8.94 9.56
C SER A 34 18.76 9.26 8.09
N VAL A 35 19.46 10.23 7.49
CA VAL A 35 19.32 10.54 6.06
C VAL A 35 19.76 9.35 5.21
N LEU A 36 20.91 8.75 5.54
CA LEU A 36 21.44 7.64 4.77
C LEU A 36 20.63 6.35 4.98
N SER A 37 20.10 6.13 6.20
CA SER A 37 19.10 5.10 6.50
C SER A 37 17.82 5.31 5.70
N THR A 38 17.34 6.55 5.57
CA THR A 38 16.16 6.89 4.75
C THR A 38 16.38 6.54 3.28
N ILE A 39 17.55 6.88 2.73
CA ILE A 39 17.91 6.50 1.36
C ILE A 39 17.94 4.96 1.24
N GLY A 40 18.50 4.26 2.21
CA GLY A 40 18.52 2.81 2.28
C GLY A 40 17.12 2.19 2.33
N VAL A 41 16.19 2.77 3.10
CA VAL A 41 14.78 2.37 3.15
C VAL A 41 14.13 2.54 1.78
N ILE A 42 14.30 3.70 1.14
CA ILE A 42 13.73 3.97 -0.19
C ILE A 42 14.31 2.98 -1.22
N ALA A 43 15.62 2.76 -1.22
CA ALA A 43 16.27 1.80 -2.11
C ALA A 43 15.78 0.37 -1.86
N GLY A 44 15.69 -0.06 -0.59
CA GLY A 44 15.18 -1.37 -0.19
C GLY A 44 13.72 -1.57 -0.61
N LEU A 45 12.92 -0.51 -0.57
CA LEU A 45 11.53 -0.54 -1.00
C LEU A 45 11.40 -0.69 -2.52
N VAL A 46 12.17 0.09 -3.30
CA VAL A 46 12.20 0.00 -4.77
C VAL A 46 12.69 -1.37 -5.21
N CYS A 47 13.80 -1.85 -4.63
CA CYS A 47 14.31 -3.19 -4.90
C CYS A 47 13.30 -4.26 -4.49
N GLY A 48 12.70 -4.16 -3.30
CA GLY A 48 11.72 -5.12 -2.81
C GLY A 48 10.49 -5.21 -3.69
N ALA A 49 9.97 -4.08 -4.16
CA ALA A 49 8.87 -4.04 -5.11
C ALA A 49 9.25 -4.68 -6.46
N ALA A 50 10.48 -4.50 -6.93
CA ALA A 50 10.97 -5.13 -8.16
C ALA A 50 11.19 -6.65 -8.01
N PHE A 51 11.61 -7.12 -6.83
CA PHE A 51 11.84 -8.55 -6.56
C PHE A 51 10.57 -9.31 -6.15
N ALA A 52 9.56 -8.65 -5.58
CA ALA A 52 8.28 -9.25 -5.19
C ALA A 52 7.66 -10.18 -6.26
N PRO A 53 7.51 -9.78 -7.55
CA PRO A 53 6.90 -10.64 -8.56
C PRO A 53 7.70 -11.91 -8.85
N PHE A 54 9.04 -11.89 -8.70
CA PHE A 54 9.86 -13.09 -8.85
C PHE A 54 9.61 -14.08 -7.72
N VAL A 55 9.54 -13.59 -6.47
CA VAL A 55 9.30 -14.46 -5.31
C VAL A 55 7.88 -15.03 -5.32
N MET A 56 6.90 -14.26 -5.81
CA MET A 56 5.50 -14.71 -5.93
C MET A 56 5.33 -15.88 -6.90
N GLN A 57 6.23 -16.08 -7.87
CA GLN A 57 6.17 -17.21 -8.80
C GLN A 57 6.53 -18.55 -8.16
N LEU A 58 7.16 -18.58 -6.98
CA LEU A 58 7.57 -19.82 -6.31
C LEU A 58 6.42 -20.64 -5.72
N THR A 59 5.23 -20.06 -5.56
CA THR A 59 4.07 -20.75 -4.98
C THR A 59 2.80 -20.42 -5.74
N ASN A 60 1.81 -21.32 -5.70
CA ASN A 60 0.49 -21.11 -6.28
C ASN A 60 -0.56 -20.72 -5.21
N SER A 61 -0.21 -20.80 -3.92
CA SER A 61 -1.10 -20.40 -2.82
C SER A 61 -1.12 -18.89 -2.66
N VAL A 62 -2.31 -18.29 -2.76
CA VAL A 62 -2.52 -16.83 -2.64
C VAL A 62 -1.99 -16.30 -1.32
N ALA A 63 -2.34 -16.95 -0.19
CA ALA A 63 -1.89 -16.51 1.14
C ALA A 63 -0.36 -16.51 1.27
N ILE A 64 0.31 -17.54 0.74
CA ILE A 64 1.78 -17.65 0.80
C ILE A 64 2.43 -16.65 -0.15
N ARG A 65 1.87 -16.40 -1.35
CA ARG A 65 2.35 -15.34 -2.26
C ARG A 65 2.37 -13.97 -1.59
N PHE A 66 1.28 -13.61 -0.90
CA PHE A 66 1.19 -12.34 -0.17
C PHE A 66 2.22 -12.25 0.94
N LEU A 67 2.36 -13.30 1.77
CA LEU A 67 3.36 -13.33 2.84
C LEU A 67 4.79 -13.23 2.32
N LEU A 68 5.09 -13.89 1.19
CA LEU A 68 6.41 -13.83 0.55
C LEU A 68 6.70 -12.44 -0.02
N ALA A 69 5.75 -11.83 -0.73
CA ALA A 69 5.89 -10.48 -1.28
C ALA A 69 6.09 -9.44 -0.17
N LEU A 70 5.31 -9.56 0.91
CA LEU A 70 5.45 -8.69 2.07
C LEU A 70 6.78 -8.91 2.79
N GLY A 71 7.16 -10.18 2.99
CA GLY A 71 8.39 -10.57 3.66
C GLY A 71 9.64 -10.05 2.94
N ILE A 72 9.71 -10.15 1.61
CA ILE A 72 10.87 -9.68 0.86
C ILE A 72 11.01 -8.15 0.89
N ILE A 73 9.89 -7.42 0.86
CA ILE A 73 9.89 -5.96 0.98
C ILE A 73 10.38 -5.54 2.38
N ILE A 74 9.82 -6.13 3.44
CA ILE A 74 10.23 -5.83 4.82
C ILE A 74 11.72 -6.17 5.02
N LEU A 75 12.17 -7.30 4.50
CA LEU A 75 13.57 -7.74 4.57
C LEU A 75 14.50 -6.72 3.90
N LEU A 76 14.23 -6.34 2.66
CA LEU A 76 15.08 -5.40 1.91
C LEU A 76 15.07 -4.00 2.51
N VAL A 77 13.93 -3.53 3.00
CA VAL A 77 13.82 -2.27 3.74
C VAL A 77 14.64 -2.31 5.03
N ALA A 78 14.57 -3.41 5.79
CA ALA A 78 15.35 -3.57 7.01
C ALA A 78 16.86 -3.60 6.72
N ILE A 79 17.29 -4.34 5.70
CA ILE A 79 18.70 -4.39 5.27
C ILE A 79 19.16 -3.00 4.82
N GLY A 80 18.40 -2.32 3.96
CA GLY A 80 18.73 -0.98 3.48
C GLY A 80 18.83 0.03 4.62
N SER A 81 17.91 -0.01 5.58
CA SER A 81 17.92 0.83 6.77
C SER A 81 19.17 0.61 7.63
N LEU A 82 19.55 -0.65 7.87
CA LEU A 82 20.74 -1.02 8.65
C LEU A 82 22.04 -0.62 7.97
N VAL A 83 22.16 -0.88 6.66
CA VAL A 83 23.33 -0.50 5.86
C VAL A 83 23.45 1.02 5.76
N GLY A 84 22.35 1.72 5.48
CA GLY A 84 22.33 3.18 5.44
C GLY A 84 22.65 3.81 6.80
N GLY A 85 22.06 3.29 7.88
CA GLY A 85 22.31 3.77 9.23
C GLY A 85 23.77 3.57 9.67
N SER A 86 24.33 2.38 9.43
CA SER A 86 25.72 2.06 9.78
C SER A 86 26.74 2.88 8.99
N LEU A 87 26.55 3.02 7.67
CA LEU A 87 27.39 3.87 6.83
C LEU A 87 27.31 5.34 7.27
N GLY A 88 26.12 5.83 7.62
CA GLY A 88 25.93 7.21 8.04
C GLY A 88 26.49 7.49 9.44
N SER A 89 26.45 6.50 10.35
CA SER A 89 27.12 6.62 11.65
C SER A 89 28.65 6.63 11.53
N SER A 90 29.22 5.82 10.63
CA SER A 90 30.67 5.83 10.38
C SER A 90 31.16 7.13 9.72
N LEU A 91 30.33 7.77 8.89
CA LEU A 91 30.64 9.07 8.30
C LEU A 91 30.58 10.19 9.36
N ARG A 92 29.63 10.10 10.30
CA ARG A 92 29.45 11.04 11.41
C ARG A 92 30.64 11.04 12.38
N GLU A 93 31.26 9.89 12.62
CA GLU A 93 32.47 9.81 13.47
C GLU A 93 33.67 10.60 12.91
N ARG A 94 33.71 10.84 11.60
CA ARG A 94 34.81 11.61 10.96
C ARG A 94 34.62 13.13 10.99
N ILE A 95 33.40 13.62 11.22
CA ILE A 95 33.04 15.04 11.16
C ILE A 95 32.64 15.49 12.57
N GLN A 96 33.62 15.61 13.47
CA GLN A 96 33.39 16.09 14.84
C GLN A 96 33.25 17.62 14.87
N LEU A 97 32.01 18.12 14.84
CA LEU A 97 31.69 19.47 15.32
C LEU A 97 30.64 19.36 16.44
N ARG A 98 31.13 19.46 17.69
CA ARG A 98 30.39 19.23 18.95
C ARG A 98 29.23 20.20 19.22
N SER A 99 29.06 21.26 18.44
CA SER A 99 28.23 22.41 18.86
C SER A 99 26.79 22.43 18.31
N SER A 100 26.36 21.48 17.48
CA SER A 100 24.99 21.44 16.90
C SER A 100 24.27 20.10 17.12
N LEU A 101 24.62 19.37 18.18
CA LEU A 101 24.13 18.00 18.42
C LEU A 101 22.61 17.90 18.60
N ILE A 102 21.96 18.94 19.14
CA ILE A 102 20.51 18.95 19.38
C ILE A 102 19.76 19.14 18.06
N ILE A 103 20.19 20.10 17.23
CA ILE A 103 19.59 20.35 15.91
C ILE A 103 19.79 19.13 15.00
N ASP A 104 20.99 18.53 15.04
CA ASP A 104 21.32 17.28 14.34
C ASP A 104 20.41 16.10 14.78
N SER A 105 20.14 15.95 16.08
CA SER A 105 19.23 14.89 16.57
C SER A 105 17.76 15.10 16.18
N VAL A 106 17.30 16.36 16.12
CA VAL A 106 15.94 16.70 15.70
C VAL A 106 15.78 16.41 14.21
N ILE A 107 16.75 16.80 13.38
CA ILE A 107 16.73 16.50 11.95
C ILE A 107 16.73 14.99 11.73
N GLY A 108 17.58 14.23 12.44
CA GLY A 108 17.59 12.77 12.35
C GLY A 108 16.27 12.12 12.71
N ALA A 109 15.64 12.56 13.81
CA ALA A 109 14.33 12.09 14.23
C ALA A 109 13.24 12.37 13.18
N VAL A 110 13.23 13.55 12.56
CA VAL A 110 12.26 13.92 11.51
C VAL A 110 12.45 13.05 10.27
N PHE A 111 13.68 12.87 9.78
CA PHE A 111 13.94 12.03 8.61
C PHE A 111 13.57 10.57 8.87
N GLN A 112 13.90 10.04 10.05
CA GLN A 112 13.55 8.66 10.41
C GLN A 112 12.02 8.47 10.51
N ALA A 113 11.31 9.46 11.08
CA ALA A 113 9.85 9.44 11.15
C ALA A 113 9.22 9.43 9.76
N LEU A 114 9.72 10.29 8.85
CA LEU A 114 9.26 10.35 7.46
C LEU A 114 9.55 9.05 6.72
N ALA A 115 10.76 8.51 6.84
CA ALA A 115 11.14 7.23 6.23
C ALA A 115 10.21 6.10 6.69
N MET A 116 9.93 6.04 8.00
CA MET A 116 9.05 5.02 8.58
C MET A 116 7.61 5.20 8.10
N LEU A 117 7.10 6.43 8.08
CA LEU A 117 5.75 6.73 7.57
C LEU A 117 5.61 6.30 6.11
N ILE A 118 6.59 6.62 5.25
CA ILE A 118 6.59 6.23 3.84
C ILE A 118 6.64 4.71 3.70
N ALA A 119 7.52 4.04 4.46
CA ALA A 119 7.63 2.58 4.44
C ALA A 119 6.32 1.91 4.88
N THR A 120 5.74 2.34 6.00
CA THR A 120 4.47 1.81 6.50
C THR A 120 3.32 2.08 5.54
N TRP A 121 3.26 3.27 4.93
CA TRP A 121 2.25 3.61 3.93
C TRP A 121 2.36 2.70 2.70
N LEU A 122 3.56 2.48 2.17
CA LEU A 122 3.75 1.66 0.98
C LEU A 122 3.47 0.18 1.24
N VAL A 123 3.77 -0.31 2.45
CA VAL A 123 3.44 -1.67 2.90
C VAL A 123 1.94 -1.86 3.14
N ALA A 124 1.23 -0.83 3.60
CA ALA A 124 -0.21 -0.90 3.87
C ALA A 124 -1.05 -1.13 2.60
N ILE A 125 -0.59 -0.63 1.45
CA ILE A 125 -1.28 -0.72 0.16
C ILE A 125 -1.60 -2.16 -0.27
N PRO A 126 -0.62 -3.07 -0.43
CA PRO A 126 -0.90 -4.47 -0.77
C PRO A 126 -1.65 -5.20 0.36
N LEU A 127 -1.48 -4.77 1.61
CA LEU A 127 -2.18 -5.33 2.76
C LEU A 127 -3.70 -5.16 2.67
N VAL A 128 -4.18 -4.02 2.18
CA VAL A 128 -5.62 -3.77 1.97
C VAL A 128 -6.21 -4.73 0.93
N ALA A 129 -5.44 -5.10 -0.09
CA ALA A 129 -5.88 -6.03 -1.13
C ALA A 129 -5.85 -7.51 -0.67
N GLY A 130 -4.93 -7.86 0.24
CA GLY A 130 -4.72 -9.24 0.69
C GLY A 130 -5.47 -9.67 1.96
N LEU A 131 -5.96 -8.72 2.76
CA LEU A 131 -6.63 -9.02 4.03
C LEU A 131 -8.16 -9.01 3.85
N PRO A 132 -8.88 -10.07 4.28
CA PRO A 132 -10.34 -10.03 4.38
C PRO A 132 -10.81 -9.33 5.66
N GLY A 133 -12.02 -8.74 5.63
CA GLY A 133 -12.77 -8.34 6.82
C GLY A 133 -12.37 -7.02 7.49
N SER A 134 -12.48 -6.97 8.82
CA SER A 134 -12.35 -5.74 9.64
C SER A 134 -10.94 -5.14 9.62
N ALA A 135 -9.90 -5.94 9.38
CA ALA A 135 -8.52 -5.48 9.28
C ALA A 135 -8.29 -4.59 8.05
N ALA A 136 -8.79 -4.99 6.88
CA ALA A 136 -8.71 -4.18 5.67
C ALA A 136 -9.49 -2.86 5.82
N ASN A 137 -10.67 -2.89 6.45
CA ASN A 137 -11.44 -1.68 6.76
C ASN A 137 -10.70 -0.74 7.72
N GLY A 138 -9.97 -1.27 8.70
CA GLY A 138 -9.14 -0.47 9.61
C GLY A 138 -8.04 0.29 8.88
N ILE A 139 -7.35 -0.38 7.95
CA ILE A 139 -6.28 0.22 7.14
C ILE A 139 -6.85 1.24 6.14
N ARG A 140 -7.99 0.91 5.51
CA ARG A 140 -8.67 1.76 4.53
C ARG A 140 -9.17 3.08 5.13
N ASN A 141 -9.62 3.04 6.38
CA ASN A 141 -10.18 4.19 7.10
C ASN A 141 -9.16 4.87 8.05
N SER A 142 -7.87 4.53 7.97
CA SER A 142 -6.83 5.13 8.80
C SER A 142 -6.64 6.61 8.45
N PHE A 143 -6.63 7.47 9.47
CA PHE A 143 -6.45 8.90 9.28
C PHE A 143 -5.01 9.23 8.86
N ILE A 144 -4.02 8.55 9.46
CA ILE A 144 -2.60 8.80 9.19
C ILE A 144 -2.27 8.37 7.76
N LEU A 145 -2.67 7.17 7.36
CA LEU A 145 -2.44 6.64 6.01
C LEU A 145 -3.13 7.50 4.95
N GLY A 146 -4.38 7.93 5.20
CA GLY A 146 -5.10 8.82 4.29
C GLY A 146 -4.46 10.21 4.14
N ARG A 147 -3.88 10.76 5.21
CA ARG A 147 -3.12 12.03 5.14
C ARG A 147 -1.81 11.90 4.37
N VAL A 148 -1.10 10.79 4.52
CA VAL A 148 0.13 10.51 3.77
C VAL A 148 -0.19 10.33 2.28
N ASP A 149 -1.26 9.59 1.94
CA ASP A 149 -1.73 9.41 0.56
C ASP A 149 -2.04 10.76 -0.12
N ALA A 150 -2.71 11.67 0.59
CA ALA A 150 -3.10 12.97 0.06
C ALA A 150 -1.92 13.90 -0.30
N VAL A 151 -0.74 13.68 0.30
CA VAL A 151 0.46 14.50 0.10
C VAL A 151 1.51 13.77 -0.76
N ALA A 152 1.30 12.48 -1.05
CA ALA A 152 2.24 11.67 -1.81
C ALA A 152 2.37 12.14 -3.28
N PRO A 153 3.59 12.24 -3.84
CA PRO A 153 3.79 12.59 -5.25
C PRO A 153 3.10 11.61 -6.20
N SER A 154 2.54 12.12 -7.31
CA SER A 154 1.83 11.32 -8.33
C SER A 154 2.67 10.19 -8.96
N MET A 155 4.00 10.30 -8.92
CA MET A 155 4.94 9.23 -9.31
C MET A 155 4.79 7.97 -8.45
N LEU A 156 4.51 8.11 -7.14
CA LEU A 156 4.27 7.00 -6.20
C LEU A 156 2.81 6.55 -6.20
N ALA A 157 1.86 7.43 -6.54
CA ALA A 157 0.43 7.11 -6.58
C ALA A 157 0.06 6.00 -7.60
N ASN A 158 0.92 5.75 -8.60
CA ASN A 158 0.72 4.74 -9.63
C ASN A 158 1.38 3.38 -9.33
N LEU A 159 2.26 3.28 -8.33
CA LEU A 159 2.80 1.99 -7.87
C LEU A 159 1.71 1.08 -7.28
N PRO A 160 0.81 1.60 -6.42
CA PRO A 160 -0.32 0.88 -5.87
C PRO A 160 -1.21 0.24 -6.93
N SER A 161 -1.57 0.98 -7.98
CA SER A 161 -2.43 0.45 -9.04
C SER A 161 -1.75 -0.65 -9.85
N ARG A 162 -0.43 -0.59 -10.04
CA ARG A 162 0.36 -1.67 -10.68
C ARG A 162 0.45 -2.93 -9.82
N VAL A 163 0.69 -2.76 -8.52
CA VAL A 163 0.75 -3.88 -7.57
C VAL A 163 -0.66 -4.48 -7.40
N SER A 164 -1.68 -3.67 -7.16
CA SER A 164 -3.08 -4.14 -7.07
C SER A 164 -3.57 -4.80 -8.35
N ALA A 165 -3.22 -4.30 -9.55
CA ALA A 165 -3.57 -4.95 -10.81
C ALA A 165 -2.90 -6.33 -10.98
N MET A 166 -1.71 -6.54 -10.39
CA MET A 166 -1.05 -7.84 -10.38
C MET A 166 -1.62 -8.82 -9.34
N LEU A 167 -2.29 -8.32 -8.29
CA LEU A 167 -2.87 -9.14 -7.23
C LEU A 167 -4.40 -9.32 -7.35
N SER A 168 -5.07 -8.57 -8.22
CA SER A 168 -6.50 -8.72 -8.50
C SER A 168 -6.76 -9.85 -9.50
N ASP A 169 -7.65 -10.78 -9.16
CA ASP A 169 -8.10 -11.85 -10.06
C ASP A 169 -8.83 -11.34 -11.32
N THR A 170 -9.24 -10.07 -11.33
CA THR A 170 -10.04 -9.44 -12.40
C THR A 170 -9.21 -8.69 -13.44
N GLY A 171 -7.93 -8.38 -13.16
CA GLY A 171 -7.05 -7.60 -14.07
C GLY A 171 -7.46 -6.14 -14.27
N LEU A 172 -8.47 -5.63 -13.53
CA LEU A 172 -8.87 -4.23 -13.60
C LEU A 172 -8.03 -3.39 -12.62
N PRO A 173 -7.39 -2.30 -13.07
CA PRO A 173 -6.73 -1.39 -12.16
C PRO A 173 -7.76 -0.79 -11.20
N PRO A 174 -7.43 -0.61 -9.91
CA PRO A 174 -8.34 0.08 -9.00
C PRO A 174 -8.57 1.49 -9.54
N LEU A 175 -9.78 1.77 -10.05
CA LEU A 175 -10.21 3.06 -10.59
C LEU A 175 -10.34 4.14 -9.50
N ILE A 176 -10.07 3.76 -8.25
CA ILE A 176 -10.35 4.52 -7.04
C ILE A 176 -9.17 4.26 -6.08
N SER A 177 -8.52 5.31 -5.55
CA SER A 177 -7.44 5.14 -4.56
C SER A 177 -7.99 4.32 -3.38
N PRO A 178 -7.23 3.33 -2.85
CA PRO A 178 -7.66 2.54 -1.72
C PRO A 178 -7.96 3.40 -0.49
N PHE A 179 -7.35 4.58 -0.35
CA PHE A 179 -7.58 5.49 0.78
C PHE A 179 -8.61 6.58 0.49
N SER A 180 -9.12 6.66 -0.73
CA SER A 180 -10.22 7.58 -0.99
C SER A 180 -11.45 7.11 -0.21
N THR A 181 -12.01 8.03 0.57
CA THR A 181 -13.24 7.79 1.30
C THR A 181 -14.35 7.68 0.26
N SER A 182 -14.57 6.47 -0.25
CA SER A 182 -15.80 6.19 -0.99
C SER A 182 -16.91 6.57 -0.04
N LYS A 183 -17.57 7.68 -0.33
CA LYS A 183 -18.77 8.10 0.38
C LYS A 183 -19.78 7.05 -0.06
N ASN A 184 -19.82 5.92 0.64
CA ASN A 184 -20.93 5.00 0.58
C ASN A 184 -22.10 5.82 1.10
N VAL A 185 -22.73 6.57 0.20
CA VAL A 185 -23.94 7.30 0.49
C VAL A 185 -24.93 6.21 0.88
N ALA A 186 -25.43 6.30 2.10
CA ALA A 186 -26.52 5.45 2.52
C ALA A 186 -27.70 5.77 1.60
N VAL A 187 -27.96 4.86 0.67
CA VAL A 187 -29.11 4.88 -0.23
C VAL A 187 -30.05 3.77 0.20
N ASP A 188 -31.35 3.99 0.00
CA ASP A 188 -32.34 2.94 0.21
C ASP A 188 -32.02 1.73 -0.69
N ALA A 189 -32.46 0.56 -0.25
CA ALA A 189 -32.27 -0.66 -1.02
C ALA A 189 -32.90 -0.52 -2.42
N PRO A 190 -32.21 -0.94 -3.49
CA PRO A 190 -32.80 -0.97 -4.82
C PRO A 190 -34.10 -1.77 -4.83
N ALA A 191 -35.08 -1.34 -5.62
CA ALA A 191 -36.32 -2.08 -5.81
C ALA A 191 -36.02 -3.51 -6.31
N ILE A 192 -36.63 -4.51 -5.67
CA ILE A 192 -36.42 -5.94 -6.01
C ILE A 192 -37.05 -6.27 -7.38
N ALA A 193 -38.12 -5.56 -7.75
CA ALA A 193 -38.78 -5.69 -9.03
C ALA A 193 -38.29 -4.62 -10.00
N VAL A 194 -37.93 -5.04 -11.22
CA VAL A 194 -37.62 -4.13 -12.32
C VAL A 194 -38.93 -3.50 -12.80
N GLU A 195 -39.01 -2.16 -12.77
CA GLU A 195 -40.21 -1.42 -13.19
C GLU A 195 -40.50 -1.60 -14.69
N ASP A 196 -39.47 -1.65 -15.53
CA ASP A 196 -39.59 -1.79 -16.98
C ASP A 196 -39.06 -3.14 -17.48
N VAL A 197 -39.88 -4.17 -17.36
CA VAL A 197 -39.58 -5.52 -17.88
C VAL A 197 -39.47 -5.53 -19.41
N ALA A 198 -40.22 -4.66 -20.10
CA ALA A 198 -40.22 -4.58 -21.55
C ALA A 198 -38.89 -4.04 -22.10
N LEU A 199 -38.24 -3.11 -21.38
CA LEU A 199 -36.88 -2.66 -21.68
C LEU A 199 -35.87 -3.79 -21.53
N VAL A 200 -35.97 -4.58 -20.45
CA VAL A 200 -35.05 -5.72 -20.22
C VAL A 200 -35.13 -6.72 -21.38
N GLU A 201 -36.33 -7.09 -21.81
CA GLU A 201 -36.51 -8.01 -22.95
C GLU A 201 -36.02 -7.42 -24.28
N ARG A 202 -36.13 -6.10 -24.46
CA ARG A 202 -35.63 -5.41 -25.65
C ARG A 202 -34.09 -5.38 -25.71
N VAL A 203 -33.45 -5.21 -24.56
CA VAL A 203 -31.98 -5.09 -24.46
C VAL A 203 -31.32 -6.47 -24.33
N ARG A 204 -32.01 -7.48 -23.80
CA ARG A 204 -31.48 -8.85 -23.60
C ARG A 204 -30.72 -9.41 -24.82
N PRO A 205 -31.18 -9.28 -26.08
CA PRO A 205 -30.43 -9.78 -27.25
C PRO A 205 -29.07 -9.12 -27.48
N SER A 206 -28.86 -7.92 -26.95
CA SER A 206 -27.59 -7.19 -27.06
C SER A 206 -26.58 -7.57 -25.96
N VAL A 207 -27.00 -8.31 -24.93
CA VAL A 207 -26.16 -8.74 -23.82
C VAL A 207 -25.61 -10.13 -24.12
N ILE A 208 -24.29 -10.25 -24.14
CA ILE A 208 -23.58 -11.49 -24.47
C ILE A 208 -22.85 -12.04 -23.24
N HIS A 209 -22.76 -13.36 -23.16
CA HIS A 209 -21.87 -14.04 -22.23
C HIS A 209 -20.47 -14.11 -22.84
N VAL A 210 -19.47 -13.59 -22.11
CA VAL A 210 -18.08 -13.58 -22.56
C VAL A 210 -17.29 -14.64 -21.79
N VAL A 211 -16.63 -15.55 -22.51
CA VAL A 211 -15.76 -16.57 -21.93
C VAL A 211 -14.35 -16.40 -22.49
N GLY A 212 -13.35 -16.36 -21.62
CA GLY A 212 -11.93 -16.37 -22.00
C GLY A 212 -11.20 -17.50 -21.29
N GLU A 213 -10.45 -18.31 -22.04
CA GLU A 213 -9.56 -19.33 -21.47
C GLU A 213 -8.09 -18.89 -21.61
N SER A 214 -7.34 -18.93 -20.50
CA SER A 214 -5.91 -18.59 -20.49
C SER A 214 -5.10 -19.77 -19.99
N GLN A 215 -4.30 -20.36 -20.89
CA GLN A 215 -3.37 -21.44 -20.55
C GLN A 215 -2.23 -20.96 -19.65
N ALA A 216 -1.75 -19.73 -19.86
CA ALA A 216 -0.67 -19.15 -19.05
C ALA A 216 -1.09 -18.91 -17.59
N CYS A 217 -2.36 -18.59 -17.34
CA CYS A 217 -2.88 -18.41 -15.99
C CYS A 217 -3.44 -19.71 -15.39
N GLY A 218 -3.76 -20.71 -16.23
CA GLY A 218 -4.44 -21.93 -15.83
C GLY A 218 -5.89 -21.68 -15.39
N ARG A 219 -6.58 -20.71 -16.01
CA ARG A 219 -7.89 -20.22 -15.55
C ARG A 219 -8.86 -19.98 -16.71
N ARG A 220 -10.14 -20.10 -16.39
CA ARG A 220 -11.27 -19.73 -17.26
C ARG A 220 -12.00 -18.53 -16.65
N LEU A 221 -12.09 -17.45 -17.41
CA LEU A 221 -12.75 -16.21 -17.05
C LEU A 221 -14.14 -16.19 -17.68
N MET A 222 -15.15 -15.77 -16.92
CA MET A 222 -16.54 -15.63 -17.36
C MET A 222 -17.05 -14.25 -17.00
N GLY A 223 -17.82 -13.63 -17.89
CA GLY A 223 -18.36 -12.30 -17.69
C GLY A 223 -19.55 -12.00 -18.62
N SER A 224 -19.98 -10.74 -18.61
CA SER A 224 -21.04 -10.24 -19.49
C SER A 224 -20.52 -9.04 -20.27
N GLY A 225 -21.00 -8.87 -21.49
CA GLY A 225 -20.72 -7.73 -22.35
C GLY A 225 -21.98 -7.28 -23.08
N PHE A 226 -21.92 -6.14 -23.76
CA PHE A 226 -23.00 -5.67 -24.62
C PHE A 226 -22.46 -5.10 -25.93
N VAL A 227 -23.26 -5.18 -26.98
CA VAL A 227 -22.93 -4.61 -28.30
C VAL A 227 -23.09 -3.09 -28.24
N ALA A 228 -22.01 -2.36 -28.45
CA ALA A 228 -21.98 -0.89 -28.36
C ALA A 228 -22.16 -0.17 -29.71
N ASP A 229 -21.84 -0.83 -30.82
CA ASP A 229 -22.00 -0.31 -32.18
C ASP A 229 -22.36 -1.45 -33.15
N LYS A 230 -22.97 -1.09 -34.28
CA LYS A 230 -23.63 -2.01 -35.21
C LYS A 230 -22.73 -2.52 -36.33
#